data_AF-A0A059LFM6-F1
#
_entry.id   AF-A0A059LFM6-F1
#
_cell.length_a   1.000
_cell.length_b   1.000
_cell.length_c   1.000
_cell.angle_alpha   90.00
_cell.angle_beta   90.00
_cell.angle_gamma   90.00
#
_symmetry.space_group_name_H-M   'P 1'
#
loop_
_entity.id
_entity.type
_entity.pdbx_description
1 polymer ?
#
loop_
_entity_poly.entity_id
_entity_poly.type
_entity_poly.pdbx_seq_one_letter_code
_entity_poly.pdbx_strand_id
1 'polypeptide(L)'
;LNDDENADLQAGPRQDFERLLRRLLRQPQRPAVVVLAQFAYRAHQGKWYGGDEKFESLVAQYYDVPVLSMRNAVFPYIREKRFGFHVDTTVWDEEMRTKGNPRLNGSLEYEQRLLFHNVHHPADQTGHRVLSDLLVGLTRAMLTDAAPPAEDFPDSEPPTMPPMYDGNTDDSPSVCYLQKNLEMLVRNRNGWKFEPDKPAAATYGAQKWGWQTSQPGAALEFTVDARNLGKPNDKVRVSLGVLRSWERVGHAEVRCVSGCTCAATKLDPLWKSKSSQMSFMGVEVTQHSECVVSLTLLDSTSTKGHHFALRGVLVATTDSFIGSSRYSGDLDERYGKQ
;
A
#
# COMPACT_ATOMS: atom_id res chain seq x y z
N LEU A 1 6.13 -4.02 3.72
CA LEU A 1 6.16 -2.76 2.94
C LEU A 1 6.70 -3.04 1.53
N ASN A 2 6.86 -2.03 0.66
CA ASN A 2 7.73 -2.17 -0.52
C ASN A 2 9.11 -1.60 -0.16
N ASP A 3 9.77 -2.23 0.81
CA ASP A 3 11.11 -1.85 1.26
C ASP A 3 12.19 -2.69 0.55
N ASP A 4 13.41 -2.17 0.46
CA ASP A 4 14.56 -2.98 0.08
C ASP A 4 15.02 -3.77 1.31
N GLU A 5 15.15 -5.09 1.19
CA GLU A 5 15.56 -5.98 2.28
C GLU A 5 16.94 -5.61 2.88
N ASN A 6 17.74 -4.87 2.12
CA ASN A 6 19.07 -4.37 2.47
C ASN A 6 19.08 -2.86 2.78
N ALA A 7 17.93 -2.18 2.83
CA ALA A 7 17.90 -0.77 3.17
C ALA A 7 18.45 -0.53 4.59
N ASP A 8 18.93 0.67 4.85
CA ASP A 8 19.39 1.09 6.18
C ASP A 8 18.24 1.10 7.20
N LEU A 9 18.54 0.93 8.50
CA LEU A 9 17.53 0.99 9.57
C LEU A 9 16.72 2.29 9.54
N GLN A 10 17.33 3.41 9.13
CA GLN A 10 16.69 4.71 8.98
C GLN A 10 15.99 4.90 7.63
N ALA A 11 15.80 3.83 6.84
CA ALA A 11 15.08 3.94 5.57
C ALA A 11 13.64 4.43 5.78
N GLY A 12 13.18 5.30 4.88
CA GLY A 12 11.88 5.94 5.01
C GLY A 12 10.68 4.99 5.19
N PRO A 13 10.57 3.87 4.45
CA PRO A 13 9.47 2.91 4.68
C PRO A 13 9.40 2.40 6.13
N ARG A 14 10.54 2.23 6.80
CA ARG A 14 10.60 1.77 8.20
C ARG A 14 10.20 2.88 9.16
N GLN A 15 10.67 4.10 8.89
CA GLN A 15 10.24 5.29 9.62
C GLN A 15 8.72 5.51 9.51
N ASP A 16 8.14 5.28 8.32
CA ASP A 16 6.70 5.41 8.11
C ASP A 16 5.90 4.34 8.83
N PHE A 17 6.41 3.10 8.88
CA PHE A 17 5.79 2.05 9.67
C PHE A 17 5.76 2.42 11.16
N GLU A 18 6.86 2.95 11.70
CA GLU A 18 6.90 3.47 13.07
C GLU A 18 5.89 4.61 13.27
N ARG A 19 5.84 5.61 12.37
CA ARG A 19 4.87 6.72 12.48
C ARG A 19 3.44 6.19 12.47
N LEU A 20 3.12 5.25 11.59
CA LEU A 20 1.81 4.60 11.53
C LEU A 20 1.48 3.94 12.86
N LEU A 21 2.40 3.14 13.41
CA LEU A 21 2.18 2.42 14.67
C LEU A 21 1.90 3.40 15.82
N ARG A 22 2.73 4.45 15.95
CA ARG A 22 2.55 5.50 16.96
C ARG A 22 1.24 6.28 16.80
N ARG A 23 0.77 6.50 15.57
CA ARG A 23 -0.53 7.15 15.31
C ARG A 23 -1.70 6.29 15.73
N LEU A 24 -1.62 4.97 15.52
CA LEU A 24 -2.65 4.02 15.95
C LEU A 24 -2.72 3.96 17.48
N LEU A 25 -1.56 3.85 18.14
CA LEU A 25 -1.46 3.77 19.60
C LEU A 25 -1.92 5.05 20.31
N ARG A 26 -1.78 6.22 19.68
CA ARG A 26 -2.22 7.53 20.21
C ARG A 26 -3.65 7.92 19.83
N GLN A 27 -4.41 7.08 19.13
CA GLN A 27 -5.81 7.41 18.84
C GLN A 27 -6.59 7.60 20.15
N PRO A 28 -7.55 8.55 20.21
CA PRO A 28 -8.32 8.81 21.44
C PRO A 28 -9.03 7.58 22.02
N GLN A 29 -9.44 6.65 21.15
CA GLN A 29 -10.12 5.40 21.55
C GLN A 29 -9.15 4.28 21.96
N ARG A 30 -7.82 4.53 21.92
CA ARG A 30 -6.76 3.58 22.28
C ARG A 30 -7.03 2.16 21.74
N PRO A 31 -7.18 2.00 20.42
CA PRO A 31 -7.52 0.70 19.83
C PRO A 31 -6.45 -0.32 20.18
N ALA A 32 -6.86 -1.57 20.37
CA ALA A 32 -5.91 -2.68 20.42
C ALA A 32 -5.20 -2.80 19.06
N VAL A 33 -3.87 -2.87 19.08
CA VAL A 33 -3.04 -2.95 17.88
C VAL A 33 -2.26 -4.27 17.90
N VAL A 34 -2.20 -4.93 16.74
CA VAL A 34 -1.39 -6.13 16.50
C VAL A 34 -0.71 -6.00 15.14
N VAL A 35 0.53 -6.44 15.04
CA VAL A 35 1.25 -6.55 13.77
C VAL A 35 1.11 -7.97 13.25
N LEU A 36 0.38 -8.15 12.14
CA LEU A 36 0.27 -9.43 11.44
C LEU A 36 1.25 -9.46 10.27
N ALA A 37 2.38 -10.13 10.46
CA ALA A 37 3.44 -10.23 9.45
C ALA A 37 3.12 -11.34 8.44
N GLN A 38 2.84 -10.93 7.20
CA GLN A 38 2.65 -11.82 6.06
C GLN A 38 4.00 -12.25 5.48
N PHE A 39 4.10 -13.50 5.04
CA PHE A 39 5.32 -14.05 4.44
C PHE A 39 5.12 -14.38 2.97
N ALA A 40 6.02 -13.90 2.09
CA ALA A 40 6.00 -14.19 0.65
C ALA A 40 7.18 -15.10 0.26
N TYR A 41 7.06 -16.41 0.54
CA TYR A 41 8.16 -17.38 0.42
C TYR A 41 8.86 -17.33 -0.95
N ARG A 42 8.11 -17.30 -2.05
CA ARG A 42 8.69 -17.30 -3.42
C ARG A 42 9.36 -15.97 -3.77
N ALA A 43 8.76 -14.85 -3.37
CA ALA A 43 9.35 -13.52 -3.56
C ALA A 43 10.72 -13.38 -2.86
N HIS A 44 10.90 -14.08 -1.73
CA HIS A 44 12.17 -14.12 -0.99
C HIS A 44 13.02 -15.37 -1.28
N GLN A 45 12.79 -16.04 -2.42
CA GLN A 45 13.60 -17.19 -2.87
C GLN A 45 13.73 -18.30 -1.81
N GLY A 46 12.69 -18.48 -0.99
CA GLY A 46 12.64 -19.47 0.08
C GLY A 46 13.49 -19.16 1.32
N LYS A 47 14.08 -17.97 1.40
CA LYS A 47 14.83 -17.53 2.59
C LYS A 47 13.86 -17.27 3.73
N TRP A 48 14.07 -17.93 4.87
CA TRP A 48 13.28 -17.70 6.09
C TRP A 48 13.40 -16.24 6.56
N TYR A 49 14.61 -15.69 6.62
CA TYR A 49 14.84 -14.33 7.10
C TYR A 49 14.55 -13.22 6.05
N GLY A 50 13.95 -13.56 4.91
CA GLY A 50 13.62 -12.59 3.87
C GLY A 50 12.43 -11.70 4.25
N GLY A 51 12.39 -10.49 3.66
CA GLY A 51 11.31 -9.53 3.82
C GLY A 51 11.46 -8.58 5.01
N ASP A 52 10.39 -7.80 5.23
CA ASP A 52 10.41 -6.63 6.13
C ASP A 52 10.08 -6.98 7.58
N GLU A 53 9.61 -8.21 7.84
CA GLU A 53 9.18 -8.66 9.16
C GLU A 53 10.24 -8.45 10.24
N LYS A 54 11.54 -8.59 9.91
CA LYS A 54 12.64 -8.37 10.86
C LYS A 54 12.68 -6.94 11.42
N PHE A 55 12.29 -5.95 10.60
CA PHE A 55 12.24 -4.55 11.02
C PHE A 55 10.90 -4.20 11.63
N GLU A 56 9.80 -4.66 11.02
CA GLU A 56 8.45 -4.46 11.56
C GLU A 56 8.33 -5.05 12.97
N SER A 57 8.94 -6.22 13.21
CA SER A 57 8.96 -6.86 14.54
C SER A 57 9.82 -6.09 15.55
N LEU A 58 10.93 -5.50 15.11
CA LEU A 58 11.79 -4.68 15.98
C LEU A 58 11.04 -3.42 16.45
N VAL A 59 10.39 -2.71 15.52
CA VAL A 59 9.55 -1.54 15.83
C VAL A 59 8.40 -1.96 16.74
N ALA A 60 7.71 -3.06 16.44
CA ALA A 60 6.61 -3.54 17.27
C ALA A 60 7.05 -3.86 18.71
N GLN A 61 8.18 -4.54 18.88
CA GLN A 61 8.76 -4.83 20.21
C GLN A 61 9.10 -3.55 20.98
N TYR A 62 9.64 -2.53 20.31
CA TYR A 62 9.96 -1.25 20.95
C TYR A 62 8.72 -0.56 21.53
N TYR A 63 7.56 -0.71 20.88
CA TYR A 63 6.28 -0.14 21.32
C TYR A 63 5.38 -1.13 22.08
N ASP A 64 5.92 -2.28 22.49
CA ASP A 64 5.18 -3.35 23.18
C ASP A 64 3.90 -3.80 22.43
N VAL A 65 4.01 -3.92 21.10
CA VAL A 65 2.92 -4.36 20.23
C VAL A 65 3.11 -5.83 19.85
N PRO A 66 2.10 -6.70 20.07
CA PRO A 66 2.17 -8.10 19.68
C PRO A 66 2.41 -8.29 18.18
N VAL A 67 3.26 -9.27 17.85
CA VAL A 67 3.56 -9.65 16.45
C VAL A 67 3.15 -11.09 16.20
N LEU A 68 2.31 -11.28 15.18
CA LEU A 68 1.91 -12.59 14.67
C LEU A 68 2.64 -12.87 13.36
N SER A 69 3.53 -13.85 13.37
CA SER A 69 4.37 -14.19 12.22
C SER A 69 3.81 -15.36 11.43
N MET A 70 3.32 -15.09 10.21
CA MET A 70 2.98 -16.17 9.26
C MET A 70 4.21 -17.01 8.96
N ARG A 71 5.37 -16.39 8.76
CA ARG A 71 6.64 -17.06 8.49
C ARG A 71 6.92 -18.15 9.53
N ASN A 72 6.93 -17.78 10.81
CA ASN A 72 7.27 -18.72 11.88
C ASN A 72 6.25 -19.85 12.00
N ALA A 73 4.97 -19.54 11.76
CA ALA A 73 3.90 -20.53 11.80
C ALA A 73 4.00 -21.58 10.68
N VAL A 74 4.39 -21.18 9.46
CA VAL A 74 4.32 -22.07 8.28
C VAL A 74 5.64 -22.71 7.89
N PHE A 75 6.78 -22.10 8.21
CA PHE A 75 8.07 -22.53 7.67
C PHE A 75 8.41 -24.00 7.97
N PRO A 76 8.20 -24.54 9.18
CA PRO A 76 8.40 -25.97 9.44
C PRO A 76 7.54 -26.86 8.53
N TYR A 77 6.27 -26.49 8.32
CA TYR A 77 5.35 -27.27 7.47
C TYR A 77 5.71 -27.19 5.99
N ILE A 78 6.23 -26.06 5.53
CA ILE A 78 6.81 -25.91 4.18
C ILE A 78 8.01 -26.87 4.02
N ARG A 79 8.92 -26.90 4.99
CA ARG A 79 10.12 -27.76 4.95
C ARG A 79 9.78 -29.25 4.89
N GLU A 80 8.71 -29.64 5.56
CA GLU A 80 8.19 -31.01 5.57
C GLU A 80 7.28 -31.32 4.37
N LYS A 81 7.00 -30.35 3.50
CA LYS A 81 6.05 -30.48 2.37
C LYS A 81 4.69 -31.02 2.82
N ARG A 82 4.17 -30.53 3.95
CA ARG A 82 2.85 -30.94 4.44
C ARG A 82 1.76 -30.47 3.47
N PHE A 83 0.71 -31.27 3.33
CA PHE A 83 -0.49 -30.89 2.60
C PHE A 83 -1.03 -29.54 3.12
N GLY A 84 -1.34 -28.62 2.20
CA GLY A 84 -1.75 -27.24 2.50
C GLY A 84 -0.60 -26.23 2.61
N PHE A 85 0.65 -26.69 2.64
CA PHE A 85 1.84 -25.84 2.80
C PHE A 85 2.83 -25.99 1.64
N HIS A 86 2.35 -26.47 0.49
CA HIS A 86 3.17 -26.58 -0.70
C HIS A 86 3.49 -25.21 -1.31
N VAL A 87 4.73 -25.06 -1.77
CA VAL A 87 5.30 -23.82 -2.34
C VAL A 87 6.11 -24.06 -3.62
N ASP A 88 6.05 -25.29 -4.15
CA ASP A 88 6.68 -25.70 -5.42
C ASP A 88 6.11 -24.93 -6.62
N THR A 89 4.85 -24.50 -6.52
CA THR A 89 4.12 -23.74 -7.53
C THR A 89 3.13 -22.80 -6.84
N THR A 90 2.29 -22.10 -7.59
CA THR A 90 1.19 -21.28 -7.08
C THR A 90 -0.14 -21.68 -7.70
N VAL A 91 -1.25 -21.29 -7.06
CA VAL A 91 -2.60 -21.53 -7.60
C VAL A 91 -2.70 -20.94 -9.01
N TRP A 92 -2.22 -19.71 -9.21
CA TRP A 92 -2.18 -19.04 -10.51
C TRP A 92 -1.39 -19.82 -11.57
N ASP A 93 -0.22 -20.35 -11.22
CA ASP A 93 0.59 -21.13 -12.16
C ASP A 93 -0.16 -22.42 -12.60
N GLU A 94 -0.85 -23.09 -11.69
CA GLU A 94 -1.68 -24.26 -11.98
C GLU A 94 -2.92 -23.92 -12.82
N GLU A 95 -3.60 -22.81 -12.51
CA GLU A 95 -4.71 -22.29 -13.32
C GLU A 95 -4.24 -22.00 -14.76
N MET A 96 -3.06 -21.38 -14.91
CA MET A 96 -2.50 -21.05 -16.21
C MET A 96 -2.10 -22.30 -17.00
N ARG A 97 -1.70 -23.38 -16.33
CA ARG A 97 -1.39 -24.68 -16.95
C ARG A 97 -2.63 -25.47 -17.36
N THR A 98 -3.74 -25.30 -16.64
CA THR A 98 -4.98 -26.09 -16.81
C THR A 98 -6.02 -25.43 -17.72
N LYS A 99 -5.64 -24.38 -18.47
CA LYS A 99 -6.41 -23.46 -19.35
C LYS A 99 -7.49 -24.03 -20.33
N GLY A 100 -7.84 -25.30 -20.27
CA GLY A 100 -8.95 -25.91 -21.01
C GLY A 100 -10.17 -26.33 -20.17
N ASN A 101 -10.19 -26.13 -18.85
CA ASN A 101 -11.31 -26.60 -18.02
C ASN A 101 -11.78 -25.54 -17.01
N PRO A 102 -12.80 -24.73 -17.33
CA PRO A 102 -13.36 -23.76 -16.40
C PRO A 102 -14.13 -24.52 -15.30
N ARG A 103 -13.42 -24.94 -14.25
CA ARG A 103 -14.04 -25.48 -13.04
C ARG A 103 -14.09 -24.41 -11.95
N LEU A 104 -15.12 -24.49 -11.12
CA LEU A 104 -15.42 -23.56 -10.03
C LEU A 104 -14.21 -23.41 -9.08
N ASN A 105 -13.83 -22.16 -8.79
CA ASN A 105 -12.88 -21.82 -7.73
C ASN A 105 -13.28 -22.51 -6.40
N GLY A 106 -12.30 -23.03 -5.67
CA GLY A 106 -12.41 -23.70 -4.37
C GLY A 106 -12.63 -25.21 -4.41
N SER A 107 -12.78 -25.81 -5.60
CA SER A 107 -13.08 -27.25 -5.75
C SER A 107 -11.89 -28.09 -6.22
N LEU A 108 -10.73 -27.45 -6.48
CA LEU A 108 -9.59 -28.12 -7.09
C LEU A 108 -8.57 -28.48 -6.02
N GLU A 109 -8.03 -29.70 -6.11
CA GLU A 109 -7.06 -30.24 -5.13
C GLU A 109 -5.88 -29.28 -4.89
N TYR A 110 -5.42 -28.58 -5.94
CA TYR A 110 -4.31 -27.65 -5.82
C TYR A 110 -4.63 -26.43 -4.94
N GLU A 111 -5.88 -25.98 -4.86
CA GLU A 111 -6.27 -24.84 -4.00
C GLU A 111 -6.15 -25.21 -2.51
N GLN A 112 -6.38 -26.48 -2.17
CA GLN A 112 -6.24 -27.00 -0.82
C GLN A 112 -4.80 -27.40 -0.47
N ARG A 113 -3.97 -27.62 -1.49
CA ARG A 113 -2.57 -28.08 -1.31
C ARG A 113 -1.58 -26.91 -1.22
N LEU A 114 -1.78 -25.85 -2.02
CA LEU A 114 -0.80 -24.78 -2.22
C LEU A 114 -1.02 -23.63 -1.23
N LEU A 115 0.06 -23.11 -0.66
CA LEU A 115 0.02 -22.04 0.34
C LEU A 115 -0.24 -20.64 -0.26
N PHE A 116 0.12 -20.46 -1.54
CA PHE A 116 0.15 -19.15 -2.20
C PHE A 116 -0.66 -19.14 -3.49
N HIS A 117 -1.44 -18.08 -3.68
CA HIS A 117 -2.18 -17.84 -4.91
C HIS A 117 -1.25 -17.42 -6.06
N ASN A 118 -0.28 -16.54 -5.78
CA ASN A 118 0.80 -16.17 -6.69
C ASN A 118 2.10 -15.94 -5.89
N VAL A 119 3.12 -15.33 -6.48
CA VAL A 119 4.43 -15.13 -5.79
C VAL A 119 4.37 -14.28 -4.51
N HIS A 120 3.32 -13.48 -4.32
CA HIS A 120 3.15 -12.59 -3.18
C HIS A 120 1.92 -12.92 -2.32
N HIS A 121 0.83 -13.35 -2.94
CA HIS A 121 -0.47 -13.41 -2.28
C HIS A 121 -0.72 -14.81 -1.69
N PRO A 122 -1.16 -14.91 -0.42
CA PRO A 122 -1.62 -16.17 0.16
C PRO A 122 -2.77 -16.78 -0.65
N ALA A 123 -2.90 -18.11 -0.66
CA ALA A 123 -4.08 -18.76 -1.23
C ALA A 123 -5.24 -18.75 -0.24
N ASP A 124 -6.48 -18.68 -0.73
CA ASP A 124 -7.68 -18.53 0.10
C ASP A 124 -7.88 -19.70 1.08
N GLN A 125 -7.78 -20.94 0.59
CA GLN A 125 -8.09 -22.14 1.39
C GLN A 125 -7.01 -22.52 2.41
N THR A 126 -5.81 -21.95 2.28
CA THR A 126 -4.61 -22.32 3.06
C THR A 126 -3.94 -21.09 3.66
N GLY A 127 -3.29 -20.25 2.85
CA GLY A 127 -2.49 -19.12 3.32
C GLY A 127 -3.31 -18.05 4.04
N HIS A 128 -4.48 -17.65 3.52
CA HIS A 128 -5.38 -16.74 4.22
C HIS A 128 -5.98 -17.37 5.48
N ARG A 129 -6.21 -18.69 5.47
CA ARG A 129 -6.62 -19.44 6.66
C ARG A 129 -5.56 -19.41 7.75
N VAL A 130 -4.27 -19.58 7.43
CA VAL A 130 -3.17 -19.44 8.40
C VAL A 130 -3.20 -18.07 9.07
N LEU A 131 -3.32 -16.99 8.29
CA LEU A 131 -3.38 -15.63 8.83
C LEU A 131 -4.59 -15.44 9.76
N SER A 132 -5.73 -16.02 9.40
CA SER A 132 -6.94 -15.99 10.23
C SER A 132 -6.76 -16.80 11.52
N ASP A 133 -6.19 -18.00 11.43
CA ASP A 133 -5.94 -18.88 12.58
C ASP A 133 -4.94 -18.27 13.57
N LEU A 134 -3.97 -17.49 13.11
CA LEU A 134 -3.06 -16.72 13.97
C LEU A 134 -3.82 -15.67 14.81
N LEU A 135 -4.72 -14.90 14.19
CA LEU A 135 -5.54 -13.90 14.88
C LEU A 135 -6.52 -14.54 15.87
N VAL A 136 -7.16 -15.65 15.47
CA VAL A 136 -8.03 -16.43 16.34
C VAL A 136 -7.25 -17.02 17.52
N GLY A 137 -6.04 -17.51 17.26
CA GLY A 137 -5.13 -18.04 18.29
C GLY A 137 -4.77 -16.98 19.33
N LEU A 138 -4.37 -15.78 18.89
CA LEU A 138 -4.11 -14.64 19.78
C LEU A 138 -5.34 -14.33 20.64
N THR A 139 -6.51 -14.20 20.01
CA THR A 139 -7.75 -13.89 20.73
C THR A 139 -8.08 -14.94 21.79
N ARG A 140 -7.92 -16.24 21.46
CA ARG A 140 -8.14 -17.35 22.41
C ARG A 140 -7.12 -17.36 23.55
N ALA A 141 -5.85 -17.10 23.26
CA ALA A 141 -4.80 -17.00 24.27
C ALA A 141 -5.12 -15.86 25.24
N MET A 142 -5.46 -14.68 24.74
CA MET A 142 -5.85 -13.54 25.57
C MET A 142 -7.08 -13.81 26.43
N LEU A 143 -8.08 -14.54 25.92
CA LEU A 143 -9.26 -14.93 26.70
C LEU A 143 -8.95 -15.95 27.81
N THR A 144 -7.90 -16.76 27.63
CA THR A 144 -7.48 -17.78 28.60
C THR A 144 -6.54 -17.20 29.64
N ASP A 145 -5.63 -16.33 29.20
CA ASP A 145 -4.62 -15.65 30.03
C ASP A 145 -5.16 -14.39 30.71
N ALA A 146 -6.42 -14.01 30.44
CA ALA A 146 -7.13 -12.98 31.19
C ALA A 146 -7.28 -13.43 32.65
N ALA A 147 -6.22 -13.26 33.43
CA ALA A 147 -6.32 -13.15 34.87
C ALA A 147 -7.36 -12.07 35.20
N PRO A 148 -8.09 -12.18 36.32
CA PRO A 148 -8.83 -11.02 36.82
C PRO A 148 -7.88 -9.82 36.82
N PRO A 149 -8.33 -8.63 36.36
CA PRO A 149 -7.45 -7.47 36.29
C PRO A 149 -6.75 -7.35 37.63
N ALA A 150 -5.41 -7.42 37.64
CA ALA A 150 -4.68 -7.14 38.86
C ALA A 150 -5.15 -5.75 39.31
N GLU A 151 -5.74 -5.65 40.51
CA GLU A 151 -6.39 -4.45 41.01
C GLU A 151 -5.45 -3.22 41.08
N ASP A 152 -4.16 -3.43 40.81
CA ASP A 152 -3.07 -2.46 40.89
C ASP A 152 -2.36 -2.19 39.56
N PHE A 153 -2.99 -2.38 38.39
CA PHE A 153 -2.48 -1.69 37.21
C PHE A 153 -2.77 -0.20 37.39
N PRO A 154 -1.73 0.65 37.53
CA PRO A 154 -1.98 2.07 37.71
C PRO A 154 -2.73 2.57 36.47
N ASP A 155 -3.83 3.30 36.69
CA ASP A 155 -4.57 4.02 35.65
C ASP A 155 -3.70 5.05 34.89
N SER A 156 -2.42 5.19 35.25
CA SER A 156 -1.46 6.01 34.54
C SER A 156 -1.35 5.55 33.09
N GLU A 157 -1.53 6.48 32.17
CA GLU A 157 -1.19 6.28 30.78
C GLU A 157 0.23 5.71 30.69
N PRO A 158 0.45 4.66 29.86
CA PRO A 158 1.79 4.17 29.61
C PRO A 158 2.67 5.36 29.21
N PRO A 159 3.92 5.43 29.69
CA PRO A 159 4.81 6.51 29.32
C PRO A 159 4.89 6.58 27.79
N THR A 160 4.77 7.79 27.24
CA THR A 160 4.85 7.97 25.79
C THR A 160 6.29 7.68 25.37
N MET A 161 6.51 6.54 24.74
CA MET A 161 7.83 6.17 24.21
C MET A 161 8.25 7.19 23.15
N PRO A 162 9.51 7.66 23.18
CA PRO A 162 10.03 8.53 22.12
C PRO A 162 10.09 7.75 20.79
N PRO A 163 10.26 8.42 19.63
CA PRO A 163 10.59 7.72 18.41
C PRO A 163 11.81 6.80 18.60
N MET A 164 11.72 5.56 18.12
CA MET A 164 12.82 4.61 18.03
C MET A 164 13.85 5.07 17.01
N TYR A 165 13.40 5.59 15.86
CA TYR A 165 14.29 6.15 14.85
C TYR A 165 14.58 7.62 15.12
N ASP A 166 15.86 7.99 15.09
CA ASP A 166 16.31 9.37 15.33
C ASP A 166 15.59 10.39 14.43
N GLY A 167 15.02 11.42 15.07
CA GLY A 167 14.31 12.49 14.36
C GLY A 167 13.03 12.03 13.66
N ASN A 168 12.54 10.80 13.90
CA ASN A 168 11.32 10.29 13.29
C ASN A 168 10.05 10.80 14.00
N THR A 169 9.92 12.12 14.06
CA THR A 169 8.75 12.78 14.64
C THR A 169 7.54 12.64 13.72
N ASP A 170 6.35 12.78 14.30
CA ASP A 170 5.08 12.67 13.59
C ASP A 170 4.43 14.05 13.47
N ASP A 171 5.20 14.97 12.88
CA ASP A 171 4.84 16.39 12.85
C ASP A 171 4.31 16.82 11.47
N SER A 172 4.02 15.86 10.60
CA SER A 172 3.44 16.11 9.28
C SER A 172 1.95 15.75 9.30
N PRO A 173 1.06 16.62 8.79
CA PRO A 173 -0.32 16.28 8.49
C PRO A 173 -0.35 15.35 7.26
N SER A 174 0.17 14.13 7.39
CA SER A 174 0.08 13.16 6.31
C SER A 174 -1.39 12.77 6.16
N VAL A 175 -2.01 13.24 5.09
CA VAL A 175 -3.42 12.96 4.80
C VAL A 175 -3.52 12.24 3.46
N CYS A 176 -4.38 11.23 3.43
CA CYS A 176 -4.72 10.46 2.24
C CYS A 176 -6.19 10.74 1.88
N TYR A 177 -6.41 11.44 0.77
CA TYR A 177 -7.73 11.71 0.22
C TYR A 177 -7.98 10.69 -0.89
N LEU A 178 -8.93 9.78 -0.67
CA LEU A 178 -9.30 8.74 -1.63
C LEU A 178 -10.78 8.87 -2.01
N GLN A 179 -11.10 8.51 -3.25
CA GLN A 179 -12.49 8.45 -3.74
C GLN A 179 -13.26 9.74 -3.42
N LYS A 180 -14.41 9.65 -2.72
CA LYS A 180 -15.27 10.80 -2.36
C LYS A 180 -14.51 11.91 -1.62
N ASN A 181 -13.53 11.55 -0.80
CA ASN A 181 -12.77 12.53 -0.03
C ASN A 181 -11.91 13.44 -0.92
N LEU A 182 -11.63 13.05 -2.16
CA LEU A 182 -10.93 13.89 -3.12
C LEU A 182 -11.72 15.14 -3.51
N GLU A 183 -13.05 15.06 -3.52
CA GLU A 183 -13.89 16.20 -3.90
C GLU A 183 -13.63 17.41 -3.00
N MET A 184 -13.26 17.18 -1.74
CA MET A 184 -12.95 18.22 -0.76
C MET A 184 -11.70 19.03 -1.11
N LEU A 185 -10.80 18.49 -1.94
CA LEU A 185 -9.55 19.18 -2.31
C LEU A 185 -9.71 20.09 -3.53
N VAL A 186 -10.68 19.79 -4.40
CA VAL A 186 -10.76 20.35 -5.75
C VAL A 186 -11.32 21.77 -5.70
N ARG A 187 -10.54 22.73 -6.22
CA ARG A 187 -10.92 24.13 -6.37
C ARG A 187 -11.41 24.45 -7.78
N ASN A 188 -10.85 23.79 -8.80
CA ASN A 188 -11.20 23.98 -10.21
C ASN A 188 -11.21 22.62 -10.92
N ARG A 189 -12.18 22.40 -11.82
CA ARG A 189 -12.44 21.11 -12.48
C ARG A 189 -12.76 21.25 -13.97
N ASN A 190 -12.08 22.17 -14.66
CA ASN A 190 -12.33 22.45 -16.07
C ASN A 190 -12.13 21.19 -16.94
N GLY A 191 -13.22 20.63 -17.47
CA GLY A 191 -13.19 19.41 -18.29
C GLY A 191 -13.02 18.10 -17.52
N TRP A 192 -13.08 18.13 -16.18
CA TRP A 192 -13.01 16.95 -15.31
C TRP A 192 -14.36 16.63 -14.68
N LYS A 193 -14.66 15.33 -14.55
CA LYS A 193 -15.89 14.82 -13.93
C LYS A 193 -15.56 13.86 -12.81
N PHE A 194 -16.31 13.92 -11.71
CA PHE A 194 -16.22 12.93 -10.66
C PHE A 194 -17.21 11.80 -10.93
N GLU A 195 -16.72 10.65 -11.38
CA GLU A 195 -17.56 9.57 -11.87
C GLU A 195 -16.95 8.18 -11.54
N PRO A 196 -17.76 7.11 -11.52
CA PRO A 196 -17.27 5.75 -11.33
C PRO A 196 -16.78 5.14 -12.64
N ASP A 197 -15.66 4.42 -12.60
CA ASP A 197 -15.22 3.61 -13.74
C ASP A 197 -16.13 2.41 -14.00
N LYS A 198 -16.78 1.91 -12.95
CA LYS A 198 -17.63 0.72 -12.99
C LYS A 198 -19.00 1.01 -12.37
N PRO A 199 -19.84 1.86 -13.01
CA PRO A 199 -21.11 2.30 -12.42
C PRO A 199 -22.03 1.15 -12.01
N ALA A 200 -21.99 0.02 -12.73
CA ALA A 200 -22.82 -1.15 -12.46
C ALA A 200 -22.29 -2.07 -11.34
N ALA A 201 -21.14 -1.76 -10.73
CA ALA A 201 -20.61 -2.59 -9.65
C ALA A 201 -21.44 -2.47 -8.36
N ALA A 202 -21.54 -3.56 -7.61
CA ALA A 202 -22.46 -3.69 -6.47
C ALA A 202 -22.12 -2.80 -5.27
N THR A 203 -20.85 -2.42 -5.08
CA THR A 203 -20.41 -1.61 -3.94
C THR A 203 -19.72 -0.34 -4.41
N TYR A 204 -19.81 0.72 -3.60
CA TYR A 204 -19.16 2.00 -3.89
C TYR A 204 -17.64 1.85 -4.15
N GLY A 205 -16.95 1.02 -3.34
CA GLY A 205 -15.53 0.74 -3.56
C GLY A 205 -15.26 0.01 -4.88
N ALA A 206 -16.12 -0.94 -5.26
CA ALA A 206 -15.99 -1.68 -6.52
C ALA A 206 -16.30 -0.81 -7.76
N GLN A 207 -17.05 0.28 -7.59
CA GLN A 207 -17.34 1.26 -8.64
C GLN A 207 -16.10 2.10 -9.03
N LYS A 208 -15.09 2.18 -8.17
CA LYS A 208 -13.80 2.88 -8.40
C LYS A 208 -13.97 4.36 -8.78
N TRP A 209 -14.62 5.13 -7.91
CA TRP A 209 -14.82 6.57 -8.10
C TRP A 209 -13.51 7.36 -8.13
N GLY A 210 -13.49 8.41 -8.96
CA GLY A 210 -12.39 9.36 -9.07
C GLY A 210 -12.71 10.54 -9.98
N TRP A 211 -11.81 11.51 -10.04
CA TRP A 211 -11.85 12.59 -11.03
C TRP A 211 -11.29 12.07 -12.35
N GLN A 212 -12.04 12.22 -13.43
CA GLN A 212 -11.71 11.65 -14.72
C GLN A 212 -11.87 12.66 -15.84
N THR A 213 -11.07 12.51 -16.89
CA THR A 213 -11.23 13.24 -18.15
C THR A 213 -10.64 12.45 -19.30
N SER A 214 -11.09 12.76 -20.51
CA SER A 214 -10.50 12.30 -21.77
C SER A 214 -10.27 13.45 -22.75
N GLN A 215 -10.37 14.70 -22.27
CA GLN A 215 -10.28 15.92 -23.07
C GLN A 215 -8.90 16.57 -22.89
N PRO A 216 -8.02 16.54 -23.91
CA PRO A 216 -6.77 17.30 -23.88
C PRO A 216 -6.99 18.78 -23.53
N GLY A 217 -6.12 19.32 -22.69
CA GLY A 217 -6.22 20.67 -22.14
C GLY A 217 -7.13 20.81 -20.91
N ALA A 218 -7.90 19.78 -20.53
CA ALA A 218 -8.67 19.78 -19.29
C ALA A 218 -7.74 19.88 -18.08
N ALA A 219 -8.10 20.71 -17.11
CA ALA A 219 -7.28 21.00 -15.93
C ALA A 219 -8.08 20.83 -14.63
N LEU A 220 -7.45 20.16 -13.66
CA LEU A 220 -7.96 19.95 -12.32
C LEU A 220 -7.01 20.62 -11.32
N GLU A 221 -7.51 21.57 -10.53
CA GLU A 221 -6.72 22.21 -9.48
C GLU A 221 -7.23 21.77 -8.12
N PHE A 222 -6.31 21.38 -7.25
CA PHE A 222 -6.61 20.95 -5.90
C PHE A 222 -5.61 21.53 -4.89
N THR A 223 -6.04 21.67 -3.65
CA THR A 223 -5.20 22.22 -2.57
C THR A 223 -4.88 21.19 -1.53
N VAL A 224 -3.63 21.17 -1.09
CA VAL A 224 -3.15 20.29 -0.03
C VAL A 224 -2.35 21.07 1.00
N ASP A 225 -2.40 20.62 2.26
CA ASP A 225 -1.44 21.04 3.28
C ASP A 225 -0.16 20.23 3.06
N ALA A 226 0.85 20.88 2.49
CA ALA A 226 2.15 20.28 2.18
C ALA A 226 3.21 20.60 3.25
N ARG A 227 2.83 20.84 4.50
CA ARG A 227 3.79 21.10 5.58
C ARG A 227 4.41 19.80 6.12
N ASN A 228 5.65 19.92 6.56
CA ASN A 228 6.39 18.96 7.37
C ASN A 228 7.04 19.75 8.50
N LEU A 229 6.34 19.86 9.64
CA LEU A 229 6.73 20.76 10.72
C LEU A 229 8.05 20.35 11.38
N GLY A 230 8.41 19.06 11.32
CA GLY A 230 9.68 18.56 11.84
C GLY A 230 10.89 18.88 10.96
N LYS A 231 10.68 19.14 9.67
CA LYS A 231 11.74 19.50 8.71
C LYS A 231 11.25 20.61 7.77
N PRO A 232 11.03 21.86 8.23
CA PRO A 232 10.29 22.90 7.48
C PRO A 232 10.95 23.35 6.16
N ASN A 233 12.24 23.06 5.99
CA ASN A 233 12.98 23.40 4.77
C ASN A 233 13.01 22.27 3.73
N ASP A 234 12.58 21.07 4.10
CA ASP A 234 12.59 19.92 3.21
C ASP A 234 11.47 20.02 2.17
N LYS A 235 11.62 19.31 1.05
CA LYS A 235 10.52 19.11 0.12
C LYS A 235 9.52 18.13 0.74
N VAL A 236 8.28 18.22 0.27
CA VAL A 236 7.22 17.25 0.60
C VAL A 236 6.76 16.59 -0.68
N ARG A 237 6.42 15.30 -0.62
CA ARG A 237 5.92 14.55 -1.77
C ARG A 237 4.40 14.56 -1.76
N VAL A 238 3.83 15.06 -2.84
CA VAL A 238 2.41 14.90 -3.19
C VAL A 238 2.30 13.70 -4.13
N SER A 239 1.75 12.61 -3.63
CA SER A 239 1.54 11.37 -4.36
C SER A 239 0.13 11.30 -4.94
N LEU A 240 0.04 11.17 -6.25
CA LEU A 240 -1.20 11.10 -7.01
C LEU A 240 -1.53 9.64 -7.31
N GLY A 241 -2.62 9.15 -6.73
CA GLY A 241 -3.17 7.83 -7.02
C GLY A 241 -3.87 7.84 -8.37
N VAL A 242 -3.18 7.44 -9.43
CA VAL A 242 -3.66 7.49 -10.81
C VAL A 242 -3.99 6.10 -11.33
N LEU A 243 -4.96 6.00 -12.24
CA LEU A 243 -5.18 4.78 -13.00
C LEU A 243 -4.05 4.58 -14.02
N ARG A 244 -3.31 3.50 -13.89
CA ARG A 244 -2.40 3.01 -14.92
C ARG A 244 -3.06 1.90 -15.73
N SER A 245 -2.86 1.90 -17.04
CA SER A 245 -3.43 0.91 -17.95
C SER A 245 -2.56 0.71 -19.19
N TRP A 246 -2.67 -0.43 -19.83
CA TRP A 246 -1.98 -0.77 -21.07
C TRP A 246 -2.63 -0.16 -22.32
N GLU A 247 -3.84 0.37 -22.17
CA GLU A 247 -4.58 0.99 -23.26
C GLU A 247 -5.35 2.22 -22.81
N ARG A 248 -5.65 3.08 -23.79
CA ARG A 248 -6.54 4.25 -23.71
C ARG A 248 -6.15 5.36 -22.74
N VAL A 249 -5.00 5.31 -22.08
CA VAL A 249 -4.56 6.34 -21.14
C VAL A 249 -3.73 7.46 -21.78
N GLY A 250 -3.94 8.71 -21.36
CA GLY A 250 -3.22 9.90 -21.83
C GLY A 250 -2.12 10.39 -20.88
N HIS A 251 -1.20 11.23 -21.35
CA HIS A 251 -0.23 11.88 -20.47
C HIS A 251 -0.88 13.04 -19.72
N ALA A 252 -0.45 13.28 -18.47
CA ALA A 252 -0.80 14.51 -17.76
C ALA A 252 0.44 15.28 -17.35
N GLU A 253 0.29 16.56 -17.03
CA GLU A 253 1.34 17.40 -16.44
C GLU A 253 0.86 17.94 -15.10
N VAL A 254 1.75 17.87 -14.11
CA VAL A 254 1.54 18.46 -12.79
C VAL A 254 2.35 19.74 -12.67
N ARG A 255 1.73 20.82 -12.20
CA ARG A 255 2.38 22.11 -11.89
C ARG A 255 1.88 22.67 -10.56
N CYS A 256 2.75 23.41 -9.87
CA CYS A 256 2.37 24.21 -8.72
C CYS A 256 1.83 25.56 -9.21
N VAL A 257 0.68 25.96 -8.67
CA VAL A 257 -0.03 27.19 -9.07
C VAL A 257 0.22 28.30 -8.05
N SER A 258 0.07 28.00 -6.75
CA SER A 258 0.26 28.99 -5.68
C SER A 258 0.58 28.32 -4.34
N GLY A 259 1.14 29.10 -3.41
CA GLY A 259 1.57 28.67 -2.07
C GLY A 259 2.86 27.86 -2.06
N CYS A 260 3.04 26.96 -3.03
CA CYS A 260 4.20 26.11 -3.17
C CYS A 260 4.84 26.21 -4.56
N THR A 261 6.04 25.65 -4.71
CA THR A 261 6.77 25.56 -5.97
C THR A 261 7.20 24.13 -6.24
N CYS A 262 7.15 23.73 -7.50
CA CYS A 262 7.61 22.43 -7.99
C CYS A 262 7.99 22.52 -9.46
N ALA A 263 8.82 21.59 -9.91
CA ALA A 263 9.10 21.42 -11.33
C ALA A 263 7.86 20.86 -12.04
N ALA A 264 7.59 21.33 -13.26
CA ALA A 264 6.57 20.73 -14.11
C ALA A 264 6.91 19.26 -14.35
N THR A 265 6.00 18.36 -13.95
CA THR A 265 6.25 16.91 -13.98
C THR A 265 5.25 16.24 -14.90
N LYS A 266 5.75 15.60 -15.97
CA LYS A 266 4.92 14.80 -16.88
C LYS A 266 4.67 13.42 -16.28
N LEU A 267 3.42 13.00 -16.25
CA LEU A 267 2.96 11.69 -15.81
C LEU A 267 2.63 10.82 -17.02
N ASP A 268 3.19 9.61 -17.07
CA ASP A 268 2.82 8.57 -18.03
C ASP A 268 2.14 7.38 -17.32
N PRO A 269 0.81 7.28 -17.40
CA PRO A 269 0.06 6.18 -16.83
C PRO A 269 0.12 4.87 -17.62
N LEU A 270 0.93 4.75 -18.69
CA LEU A 270 1.11 3.48 -19.38
C LEU A 270 1.55 2.38 -18.40
N TRP A 271 0.82 1.26 -18.42
CA TRP A 271 1.16 0.03 -17.73
C TRP A 271 1.47 -1.05 -18.76
N LYS A 272 2.65 -1.67 -18.73
CA LYS A 272 3.04 -2.62 -19.78
C LYS A 272 2.24 -3.93 -19.69
N SER A 273 1.89 -4.36 -18.49
CA SER A 273 1.12 -5.59 -18.27
C SER A 273 -0.34 -5.37 -18.68
N LYS A 274 -1.02 -6.40 -19.21
CA LYS A 274 -2.41 -6.33 -19.69
C LYS A 274 -3.44 -6.27 -18.56
N SER A 275 -3.26 -5.35 -17.62
CA SER A 275 -4.13 -5.08 -16.49
C SER A 275 -4.25 -3.57 -16.26
N SER A 276 -5.22 -3.17 -15.45
CA SER A 276 -5.40 -1.77 -15.06
C SER A 276 -5.44 -1.67 -13.55
N GLN A 277 -4.57 -0.84 -12.98
CA GLN A 277 -4.41 -0.73 -11.53
C GLN A 277 -4.18 0.71 -11.12
N MET A 278 -4.56 1.03 -9.89
CA MET A 278 -4.18 2.31 -9.30
C MET A 278 -2.69 2.24 -8.93
N SER A 279 -1.95 3.30 -9.21
CA SER A 279 -0.55 3.45 -8.82
C SER A 279 -0.31 4.88 -8.35
N PHE A 280 0.65 5.08 -7.46
CA PHE A 280 1.00 6.40 -6.98
C PHE A 280 2.17 6.97 -7.77
N MET A 281 2.01 8.19 -8.29
CA MET A 281 3.07 8.98 -8.91
C MET A 281 3.32 10.22 -8.07
N GLY A 282 4.57 10.44 -7.67
CA GLY A 282 4.94 11.52 -6.77
C GLY A 282 5.42 12.77 -7.49
N VAL A 283 5.10 13.94 -6.92
CA VAL A 283 5.68 15.24 -7.27
C VAL A 283 6.22 15.89 -6.01
N GLU A 284 7.41 16.47 -6.08
CA GLU A 284 8.02 17.16 -4.95
C GLU A 284 7.67 18.64 -4.97
N VAL A 285 7.16 19.13 -3.85
CA VAL A 285 6.70 20.51 -3.67
C VAL A 285 7.43 21.16 -2.50
N THR A 286 7.60 22.50 -2.53
CA THR A 286 7.92 23.23 -1.30
C THR A 286 6.74 23.20 -0.34
N GLN A 287 7.03 23.38 0.93
CA GLN A 287 6.02 23.35 1.97
C GLN A 287 5.15 24.60 1.96
N HIS A 288 3.84 24.39 2.11
CA HIS A 288 2.85 25.44 2.31
C HIS A 288 1.58 24.81 2.89
N SER A 289 0.88 25.52 3.78
CA SER A 289 -0.40 25.04 4.35
C SER A 289 -1.54 25.00 3.31
N GLU A 290 -1.39 25.77 2.23
CA GLU A 290 -2.32 25.83 1.10
C GLU A 290 -1.55 25.68 -0.22
N CYS A 291 -0.89 24.55 -0.44
CA CYS A 291 -0.19 24.26 -1.69
C CYS A 291 -1.21 23.92 -2.78
N VAL A 292 -1.35 24.79 -3.79
CA VAL A 292 -2.26 24.57 -4.92
C VAL A 292 -1.52 23.92 -6.07
N VAL A 293 -2.02 22.76 -6.50
CA VAL A 293 -1.43 21.95 -7.56
C VAL A 293 -2.45 21.80 -8.69
N SER A 294 -1.99 21.95 -9.93
CA SER A 294 -2.77 21.74 -11.15
C SER A 294 -2.33 20.45 -11.84
N LEU A 295 -3.29 19.66 -12.30
CA LEU A 295 -3.14 18.46 -13.10
C LEU A 295 -3.85 18.67 -14.43
N THR A 296 -3.07 18.76 -15.51
CA THR A 296 -3.58 19.05 -16.86
C THR A 296 -3.39 17.85 -17.78
N LEU A 297 -4.46 17.40 -18.44
CA LEU A 297 -4.38 16.35 -19.45
C LEU A 297 -3.71 16.90 -20.71
N LEU A 298 -2.64 16.27 -21.18
CA LEU A 298 -1.89 16.69 -22.37
C LEU A 298 -2.49 16.06 -23.64
N ASP A 299 -2.21 16.71 -24.77
CA ASP A 299 -2.53 16.19 -26.11
C ASP A 299 -1.60 15.04 -26.55
N SER A 300 -0.55 14.76 -25.79
CA SER A 300 0.31 13.61 -26.04
C SER A 300 -0.18 12.37 -25.29
N THR A 301 0.04 11.19 -25.87
CA THR A 301 -0.32 9.90 -25.26
C THR A 301 0.68 8.80 -25.66
N SER A 302 0.86 7.80 -24.79
CA SER A 302 1.60 6.57 -25.08
C SER A 302 0.67 5.44 -25.57
N THR A 303 -0.64 5.69 -25.69
CA THR A 303 -1.65 4.72 -26.11
C THR A 303 -2.59 5.31 -27.18
N LYS A 304 -3.66 4.60 -27.54
CA LYS A 304 -4.68 5.08 -28.50
C LYS A 304 -5.76 6.00 -27.89
N GLY A 305 -5.55 6.56 -26.69
CA GLY A 305 -6.55 7.40 -26.02
C GLY A 305 -5.96 8.38 -25.02
N HIS A 306 -6.81 9.27 -24.52
CA HIS A 306 -6.46 10.34 -23.57
C HIS A 306 -7.13 10.18 -22.21
N HIS A 307 -7.61 8.99 -21.86
CA HIS A 307 -8.28 8.80 -20.59
C HIS A 307 -7.30 8.99 -19.43
N PHE A 308 -7.70 9.76 -18.43
CA PHE A 308 -6.94 9.92 -17.20
C PHE A 308 -7.89 9.92 -16.02
N ALA A 309 -7.56 9.16 -14.98
CA ALA A 309 -8.35 9.09 -13.76
C ALA A 309 -7.45 9.28 -12.52
N LEU A 310 -7.78 10.29 -11.71
CA LEU A 310 -7.21 10.58 -10.42
C LEU A 310 -8.14 10.03 -9.32
N ARG A 311 -7.64 9.06 -8.55
CA ARG A 311 -8.39 8.34 -7.50
C ARG A 311 -7.85 8.57 -6.09
N GLY A 312 -6.66 9.16 -5.96
CA GLY A 312 -6.12 9.53 -4.67
C GLY A 312 -5.15 10.71 -4.72
N VAL A 313 -5.05 11.43 -3.61
CA VAL A 313 -4.01 12.43 -3.34
C VAL A 313 -3.52 12.17 -1.92
N LEU A 314 -2.23 11.88 -1.81
CA LEU A 314 -1.54 11.63 -0.54
C LEU A 314 -0.46 12.69 -0.37
N VAL A 315 -0.40 13.31 0.80
CA VAL A 315 0.76 14.11 1.21
C VAL A 315 1.60 13.26 2.16
N ALA A 316 2.86 13.05 1.80
CA ALA A 316 3.81 12.30 2.61
C ALA A 316 5.17 13.01 2.63
N THR A 317 5.89 12.87 3.75
CA THR A 317 7.27 13.34 3.86
C THR A 317 8.19 12.53 2.93
N THR A 318 9.16 13.17 2.29
CA THR A 318 9.84 12.68 1.07
C THR A 318 10.63 11.38 1.23
N ASP A 319 10.97 10.97 2.46
CA ASP A 319 11.79 9.78 2.70
C ASP A 319 11.05 8.45 2.36
N SER A 320 9.71 8.49 2.33
CA SER A 320 8.80 7.33 2.31
C SER A 320 8.81 6.41 1.08
N PHE A 321 9.07 6.95 -0.12
CA PHE A 321 8.53 6.35 -1.36
C PHE A 321 9.56 6.04 -2.46
N ILE A 322 10.84 5.96 -2.11
CA ILE A 322 11.91 5.54 -3.04
C ILE A 322 11.80 4.02 -3.29
N GLY A 323 10.81 3.57 -4.06
CA GLY A 323 10.68 2.13 -4.35
C GLY A 323 9.76 1.74 -5.50
N SER A 324 8.69 2.49 -5.79
CA SER A 324 7.69 2.01 -6.75
C SER A 324 8.17 1.95 -8.21
N SER A 325 9.21 2.69 -8.60
CA SER A 325 9.70 2.67 -9.99
C SER A 325 10.69 1.53 -10.29
N ARG A 326 11.37 0.95 -9.30
CA ARG A 326 12.38 -0.10 -9.55
C ARG A 326 11.81 -1.52 -9.45
N TYR A 327 10.84 -1.75 -8.56
CA TYR A 327 10.37 -3.11 -8.30
C TYR A 327 9.33 -3.62 -9.31
N SER A 328 8.53 -2.75 -9.92
CA SER A 328 7.39 -3.21 -10.72
C SER A 328 7.70 -3.53 -12.18
N GLY A 329 8.86 -3.11 -12.71
CA GLY A 329 9.26 -3.41 -14.09
C GLY A 329 10.01 -4.74 -14.23
N ASP A 330 10.73 -5.13 -13.18
CA ASP A 330 11.83 -6.10 -13.30
C ASP A 330 11.47 -7.50 -12.79
N LEU A 331 10.42 -7.62 -11.97
CA LEU A 331 9.91 -8.91 -11.50
C LEU A 331 8.99 -9.58 -12.52
N ASP A 332 8.10 -8.82 -13.19
CA ASP A 332 7.26 -9.36 -14.27
C ASP A 332 8.11 -9.87 -15.45
N GLU A 333 9.22 -9.21 -15.79
CA GLU A 333 10.12 -9.67 -16.85
C GLU A 333 10.94 -10.92 -16.46
N ARG A 334 11.24 -11.12 -15.16
CA ARG A 334 11.97 -12.30 -14.68
C ARG A 334 11.11 -13.55 -14.54
N TYR A 335 9.81 -13.40 -14.27
CA TYR A 335 8.89 -14.54 -14.17
C TYR A 335 8.09 -14.82 -15.45
N GLY A 336 8.07 -13.91 -16.43
CA GLY A 336 7.43 -14.10 -17.73
C GLY A 336 8.31 -14.74 -18.83
N LYS A 337 9.55 -15.16 -18.51
CA LYS A 337 10.53 -15.72 -19.45
C LYS A 337 10.91 -17.19 -19.19
N GLN A 338 10.08 -17.96 -18.49
CA GLN A 338 10.25 -19.41 -18.36
C GLN A 338 9.24 -20.19 -19.20
#